data_AF-A0A8T1S5W1-F1
#
_entry.id   AF-A0A8T1S5W1-F1
#
_cell.length_a   1.000
_cell.length_b   1.000
_cell.length_c   1.000
_cell.angle_alpha   90.00
_cell.angle_beta   90.00
_cell.angle_gamma   90.00
#
_symmetry.space_group_name_H-M   'P 1'
#
loop_
_entity.id
_entity.type
_entity.pdbx_description
1 polymer ?
#
loop_
_entity_poly.entity_id
_entity_poly.type
_entity_poly.pdbx_seq_one_letter_code
_entity_poly.pdbx_strand_id
1 'polypeptide(L)'
;EQEQKAEEERIRMENILSGNPLLNLTGPVQPQANFKVKRRWDDDVVFKNCAKGIDEMKKDKRFVNDTLRSEFHKKFMEKYIK
;
A
#
# COMPACT_ATOMS: atom_id res chain seq x y z
N GLU A 1 -43.16 -29.00 23.33
CA GLU A 1 -42.87 -27.54 23.35
C GLU A 1 -41.39 -27.24 23.55
N GLN A 2 -40.73 -27.76 24.60
CA GLN A 2 -39.29 -27.53 24.83
C GLN A 2 -38.39 -28.09 23.70
N GLU A 3 -38.72 -29.26 23.16
CA GLU A 3 -37.95 -29.87 22.06
C GLU A 3 -38.05 -29.09 20.75
N GLN A 4 -39.22 -28.52 20.43
CA GLN A 4 -39.40 -27.70 19.22
C GLN A 4 -38.58 -26.41 19.31
N LYS A 5 -38.53 -25.81 20.51
CA LYS A 5 -37.73 -24.61 20.76
C LYS A 5 -36.22 -24.88 20.65
N ALA A 6 -35.78 -26.06 21.10
CA ALA A 6 -34.39 -26.48 20.95
C ALA A 6 -34.01 -26.69 19.47
N GLU A 7 -34.90 -27.28 18.68
CA GLU A 7 -34.66 -27.50 17.25
C GLU A 7 -34.63 -26.18 16.46
N GLU A 8 -35.54 -25.25 16.77
CA GLU A 8 -35.53 -23.90 16.17
C GLU A 8 -34.24 -23.12 16.52
N GLU A 9 -33.74 -23.24 17.76
CA GLU A 9 -32.47 -22.63 18.15
C GLU A 9 -31.28 -23.26 17.44
N ARG A 10 -31.30 -24.58 17.20
CA ARG A 10 -30.26 -25.27 16.41
C ARG A 10 -30.25 -24.81 14.97
N ILE A 11 -31.42 -24.78 14.32
CA ILE A 11 -31.56 -24.32 12.92
C ILE A 11 -31.15 -22.85 12.81
N ARG A 12 -31.51 -22.01 13.78
CA ARG A 12 -31.10 -20.61 13.83
C ARG A 12 -29.58 -20.47 13.94
N MET A 13 -28.95 -21.28 14.79
CA MET A 13 -27.50 -21.25 14.97
C MET A 13 -26.75 -21.74 13.72
N GLU A 14 -27.27 -22.76 13.04
CA GLU A 14 -26.73 -23.28 11.78
C GLU A 14 -26.86 -22.27 10.63
N ASN A 15 -27.98 -21.54 10.55
CA ASN A 15 -28.18 -20.48 9.56
C ASN A 15 -27.30 -19.24 9.80
N ILE A 16 -27.06 -18.87 11.06
CA ILE A 16 -26.12 -17.78 11.41
C ILE A 16 -24.69 -18.16 11.03
N LEU A 17 -24.32 -19.43 11.20
CA LEU A 17 -22.99 -19.93 10.91
C LEU A 17 -22.74 -20.08 9.40
N SER A 18 -23.75 -20.51 8.64
CA SER A 18 -23.66 -20.76 7.18
C SER A 18 -23.93 -19.51 6.32
N GLY A 19 -24.64 -18.52 6.83
CA GLY A 19 -25.01 -17.29 6.10
C GLY A 19 -23.90 -16.24 5.96
N ASN A 20 -22.74 -16.43 6.61
CA ASN A 20 -21.63 -15.49 6.53
C ASN A 20 -20.50 -16.02 5.63
N PRO A 21 -20.38 -15.54 4.38
CA PRO A 21 -19.32 -15.98 3.46
C PRO A 21 -17.89 -15.64 3.95
N LEU A 22 -17.73 -14.78 4.97
CA LEU A 22 -16.43 -14.51 5.61
C LEU A 22 -16.02 -15.59 6.63
N LEU A 23 -16.97 -16.31 7.23
CA LEU A 23 -16.67 -17.39 8.20
C LEU A 23 -16.26 -18.70 7.50
N ASN A 24 -16.75 -18.92 6.28
CA ASN A 24 -16.46 -20.12 5.48
C ASN A 24 -15.02 -20.19 4.94
N LEU A 25 -14.20 -19.15 5.15
CA LEU A 25 -12.76 -19.19 4.82
C LEU A 25 -11.91 -19.96 5.84
N THR A 26 -12.47 -20.31 7.00
CA THR A 26 -11.72 -20.99 8.09
C THR A 26 -11.99 -22.49 8.20
N GLY A 27 -12.91 -23.02 7.39
CA GLY A 27 -13.20 -24.46 7.34
C GLY A 27 -12.19 -25.25 6.49
N PRO A 28 -11.93 -26.54 6.80
CA PRO A 28 -10.88 -27.35 6.19
C PRO A 28 -11.09 -27.75 4.71
N VAL A 29 -12.06 -27.16 4.00
CA VAL A 29 -12.53 -27.65 2.67
C VAL A 29 -12.44 -26.60 1.54
N GLN A 30 -11.83 -25.43 1.76
CA GLN A 30 -11.52 -24.52 0.64
C GLN A 30 -10.02 -24.19 0.63
N PRO A 31 -9.35 -24.26 -0.53
CA PRO A 31 -7.94 -23.97 -0.64
C PRO A 31 -7.75 -22.51 -0.27
N GLN A 32 -7.19 -22.28 0.92
CA GLN A 32 -6.49 -21.08 1.37
C GLN A 32 -6.60 -19.98 0.31
N ALA A 33 -7.65 -19.15 0.38
CA ALA A 33 -7.75 -17.99 -0.49
C ALA A 33 -6.47 -17.22 -0.25
N ASN A 34 -5.54 -17.33 -1.19
CA ASN A 34 -4.16 -16.97 -1.00
C ASN A 34 -4.12 -15.46 -0.72
N PHE A 35 -4.09 -15.08 0.55
CA PHE A 35 -3.76 -13.74 1.04
C PHE A 35 -2.27 -13.44 0.80
N LYS A 36 -1.65 -14.15 -0.14
CA LYS A 36 -0.30 -13.95 -0.61
C LYS A 36 -0.37 -12.79 -1.59
N VAL A 37 0.17 -11.66 -1.16
CA VAL A 37 0.31 -10.46 -1.99
C VAL A 37 0.93 -10.89 -3.32
N LYS A 38 0.17 -10.75 -4.42
CA LYS A 38 0.69 -11.02 -5.76
C LYS A 38 1.86 -10.08 -6.04
N ARG A 39 2.88 -10.60 -6.71
CA ARG A 39 4.07 -9.85 -7.10
C ARG A 39 3.64 -8.62 -7.91
N ARG A 40 4.12 -7.45 -7.51
CA ARG A 40 3.71 -6.18 -8.11
C ARG A 40 4.42 -6.01 -9.45
N TRP A 41 3.81 -5.32 -10.40
CA TRP A 41 4.39 -5.07 -11.73
C TRP A 41 5.73 -4.33 -11.65
N ASP A 42 5.92 -3.52 -10.61
CA ASP A 42 7.13 -2.76 -10.39
C ASP A 42 8.24 -3.61 -9.76
N ASP A 43 7.98 -4.79 -9.23
CA ASP A 43 8.89 -5.56 -8.38
C ASP A 43 10.16 -6.07 -9.09
N ASP A 44 10.19 -6.10 -10.43
CA ASP A 44 11.39 -6.44 -11.25
C ASP A 44 12.25 -5.24 -11.66
N VAL A 45 11.92 -4.02 -11.24
CA VAL A 45 12.68 -2.83 -11.63
C VAL A 45 14.01 -2.76 -10.86
N VAL A 46 15.12 -2.72 -11.59
CA VAL A 46 16.50 -2.72 -11.06
C VAL A 46 16.87 -1.49 -10.21
N PHE A 47 16.16 -0.37 -10.37
CA PHE A 47 16.35 0.83 -9.58
C PHE A 47 15.08 1.20 -8.84
N LYS A 48 15.18 1.32 -7.51
CA LYS A 48 14.06 1.65 -6.64
C LYS A 48 14.37 2.90 -5.84
N ASN A 49 13.41 3.83 -5.82
CA ASN A 49 13.40 4.97 -4.87
C ASN A 49 14.68 5.84 -4.89
N CYS A 50 15.34 6.01 -6.04
CA CYS A 50 16.59 6.77 -6.15
C CYS A 50 16.46 8.24 -5.72
N ALA A 51 15.25 8.80 -5.78
CA ALA A 51 14.96 10.17 -5.39
C ALA A 51 14.39 10.32 -3.96
N LYS A 52 14.35 9.25 -3.16
CA LYS A 52 13.81 9.31 -1.80
C LYS A 52 14.65 10.27 -0.95
N GLY A 53 14.02 11.32 -0.43
CA GLY A 53 14.67 12.32 0.44
C GLY A 53 15.35 13.48 -0.30
N ILE A 54 15.32 13.55 -1.64
CA ILE A 54 15.93 14.66 -2.39
C ILE A 54 15.27 16.02 -2.10
N ASP A 55 13.99 16.03 -1.74
CA ASP A 55 13.21 17.26 -1.52
C ASP A 55 13.71 18.09 -0.32
N GLU A 56 14.38 17.46 0.64
CA GLU A 56 14.96 18.16 1.79
C GLU A 56 16.25 18.91 1.41
N MET A 57 17.09 18.33 0.54
CA MET A 57 18.33 18.98 0.07
C MET A 57 18.07 20.24 -0.77
N LYS A 58 16.95 20.31 -1.50
CA LYS A 58 16.64 21.46 -2.38
C LYS A 58 16.03 22.66 -1.63
N LYS A 59 15.60 22.48 -0.39
CA LYS A 59 14.91 23.51 0.41
C LYS A 59 15.85 24.41 1.20
N ASP A 60 17.11 24.04 1.34
CA ASP A 60 18.11 24.87 2.02
C ASP A 60 18.33 26.16 1.23
N LYS A 61 17.74 27.26 1.75
CA LYS A 61 17.95 28.62 1.25
C LYS A 61 19.37 29.08 1.60
N ARG A 62 20.37 28.55 0.89
CA ARG A 62 21.78 28.94 1.04
C ARG A 62 22.04 30.19 0.22
N PHE A 63 22.46 31.26 0.87
CA PHE A 63 23.02 32.41 0.19
C PHE A 63 24.51 32.17 -0.07
N VAL A 64 24.94 32.39 -1.31
CA VAL A 64 26.34 32.27 -1.71
C VAL A 64 26.82 33.63 -2.20
N ASN A 65 27.86 34.18 -1.57
CA ASN A 65 28.48 35.44 -1.98
C ASN A 65 29.49 35.22 -3.13
N ASP A 66 29.00 34.68 -4.25
CA ASP A 66 29.74 34.40 -5.48
C ASP A 66 28.75 34.43 -6.67
N THR A 67 29.03 35.25 -7.67
CA THR A 67 28.13 35.46 -8.82
C THR A 67 28.05 34.27 -9.77
N LEU A 68 29.08 33.40 -9.82
CA LEU A 68 29.13 32.24 -10.71
C LEU A 68 28.61 30.97 -10.03
N ARG A 69 28.78 30.87 -8.70
CA ARG A 69 28.39 29.67 -7.94
C ARG A 69 27.00 29.77 -7.30
N SER A 70 26.37 30.94 -7.36
CA SER A 70 24.99 31.14 -6.91
C SER A 70 24.02 30.22 -7.66
N GLU A 71 23.00 29.74 -6.94
CA GLU A 71 21.89 28.96 -7.52
C GLU A 71 21.18 29.72 -8.65
N PHE A 72 21.17 31.06 -8.60
CA PHE A 72 20.66 31.88 -9.69
C PHE A 72 21.47 31.67 -10.97
N HIS A 73 22.79 31.75 -10.90
CA HIS A 73 23.66 31.63 -12.06
C HIS A 73 23.65 30.22 -12.64
N LYS A 74 23.66 29.19 -11.78
CA LYS A 74 23.50 27.79 -12.23
C LYS A 74 22.21 27.59 -13.03
N LYS A 75 21.07 28.08 -12.51
CA LYS A 75 19.77 28.01 -13.20
C LYS A 75 19.73 28.86 -14.47
N PHE A 76 20.40 30.02 -14.48
CA PHE A 76 20.52 30.85 -15.66
C PHE A 76 21.27 30.10 -16.77
N MET A 77 22.42 29.51 -16.46
CA MET A 77 23.20 28.75 -17.42
C MET A 77 22.45 27.52 -17.92
N GLU A 78 21.83 26.72 -17.06
CA GLU A 78 20.99 25.58 -17.45
C GLU A 78 19.82 25.96 -18.38
N LYS A 79 19.25 27.17 -18.18
CA LYS A 79 18.12 27.64 -18.99
C LYS A 79 18.53 28.15 -20.37
N TYR A 80 19.65 28.87 -20.45
CA TYR A 80 20.05 29.60 -21.66
C TYR A 80 21.19 28.95 -22.44
N ILE A 81 21.87 27.96 -21.86
CA ILE A 81 22.91 27.16 -22.48
C ILE A 81 22.49 25.69 -22.38
N LYS A 82 22.45 25.00 -23.52
CA LYS A 82 21.99 23.61 -23.63
C LYS A 82 23.15 22.67 -23.96
#